data_AF-A0A1G3H4F8-F1
#
_entry.id   AF-A0A1G3H4F8-F1
#
_cell.length_a   1.000
_cell.length_b   1.000
_cell.length_c   1.000
_cell.angle_alpha   90.00
_cell.angle_beta   90.00
_cell.angle_gamma   90.00
#
_symmetry.space_group_name_H-M   'P 1'
#
loop_
_entity.id
_entity.type
_entity.pdbx_description
1 polymer ?
#
loop_
_entity_poly.entity_id
_entity_poly.type
_entity_poly.pdbx_seq_one_letter_code
_entity_poly.pdbx_strand_id
1 'polypeptide(L)'
;MSPAPAVPGNESAASPYGTRWTRWIRPIGLSLLLLILDALGVYAFLIGAFLILVYLPRSLLAKKFASCRKERLIRFAIYLAAVGLVLSLIPVNRQVAEERAERVIAAVENYKAANGKYPDCLDQLAPQFIAEIPAKARVALTDSGFRYFAGSSHTLMYVAMPPFGRRTYNFETKSWGFMD
;
A
#
# COMPACT_ATOMS: atom_id res chain seq x y z
N MET A 1 -28.57 55.52 -46.91
CA MET A 1 -27.45 54.64 -46.51
C MET A 1 -27.93 53.81 -45.34
N SER A 2 -28.29 52.55 -45.58
CA SER A 2 -28.76 51.63 -44.53
C SER A 2 -27.57 50.92 -43.87
N PRO A 3 -27.54 50.79 -42.53
CA PRO A 3 -26.47 50.05 -41.86
C PRO A 3 -26.61 48.55 -42.13
N ALA A 4 -25.48 47.90 -42.43
CA ALA A 4 -25.40 46.47 -42.66
C ALA A 4 -25.74 45.67 -41.39
N PRO A 5 -26.44 44.53 -41.49
CA PRO A 5 -26.78 43.69 -40.34
C PRO A 5 -25.53 43.00 -39.77
N ALA A 6 -25.39 43.03 -38.45
CA ALA A 6 -24.33 42.36 -37.72
C ALA A 6 -24.42 40.84 -37.91
N VAL A 7 -23.35 40.24 -38.42
CA VAL A 7 -23.19 38.79 -38.51
C VAL A 7 -22.93 38.25 -37.10
N PRO A 8 -23.79 37.36 -36.54
CA PRO A 8 -23.50 36.72 -35.27
C PRO A 8 -22.27 35.81 -35.44
N GLY A 9 -21.17 36.23 -34.81
CA GLY A 9 -19.95 35.45 -34.72
C GLY A 9 -20.26 34.10 -34.09
N ASN A 10 -20.07 33.05 -34.88
CA ASN A 10 -20.20 31.67 -34.47
C ASN A 10 -19.01 31.30 -33.56
N GLU A 11 -18.98 31.87 -32.36
CA GLU A 11 -18.02 31.55 -31.29
C GLU A 11 -18.43 30.25 -30.60
N SER A 12 -18.60 29.18 -31.38
CA SER A 12 -18.25 27.85 -30.89
C SER A 12 -16.73 27.81 -30.73
N ALA A 13 -16.24 28.51 -29.69
CA ALA A 13 -14.90 28.36 -29.17
C ALA A 13 -14.80 26.92 -28.67
N ALA A 14 -14.48 26.02 -29.61
CA ALA A 14 -13.98 24.70 -29.31
C ALA A 14 -12.87 24.92 -28.29
N SER A 15 -13.17 24.59 -27.03
CA SER A 15 -12.21 24.64 -25.96
C SER A 15 -10.93 23.98 -26.49
N PRO A 16 -9.76 24.65 -26.49
CA PRO A 16 -8.49 24.04 -26.94
C PRO A 16 -8.16 22.79 -26.10
N TYR A 17 -8.95 22.57 -25.05
CA TYR A 17 -9.00 21.39 -24.24
C TYR A 17 -9.92 20.30 -24.85
N GLY A 18 -9.63 19.86 -26.08
CA GLY A 18 -10.32 18.73 -26.72
C GLY A 18 -10.47 17.49 -25.81
N THR A 19 -11.64 16.85 -25.89
CA THR A 19 -11.98 15.57 -25.27
C THR A 19 -11.15 14.46 -25.87
N ARG A 20 -10.13 13.99 -25.13
CA ARG A 20 -9.53 12.69 -25.42
C ARG A 20 -9.02 12.07 -24.14
N TRP A 21 -9.67 11.00 -23.74
CA TRP A 21 -9.43 10.11 -22.60
C TRP A 21 -7.95 9.88 -22.25
N THR A 22 -7.06 9.98 -23.23
CA THR A 22 -5.59 9.95 -23.10
C THR A 22 -4.99 10.96 -22.11
N ARG A 23 -5.70 12.05 -21.76
CA ARG A 23 -5.26 13.02 -20.74
C ARG A 23 -5.26 12.47 -19.32
N TRP A 24 -6.12 11.49 -19.04
CA TRP A 24 -6.27 10.88 -17.71
C TRP A 24 -5.44 9.61 -17.55
N ILE A 25 -5.01 8.99 -18.66
CA ILE A 25 -4.23 7.75 -18.64
C ILE A 25 -2.89 7.93 -17.92
N ARG A 26 -2.17 9.04 -18.17
CA ARG A 26 -0.88 9.31 -17.53
C ARG A 26 -0.99 9.46 -16.00
N PRO A 27 -1.87 10.33 -15.45
CA PRO A 27 -2.00 10.46 -13.99
C PRO A 27 -2.57 9.20 -13.34
N ILE A 28 -3.54 8.52 -13.96
CA ILE A 28 -4.09 7.26 -13.43
C ILE A 28 -3.01 6.16 -13.43
N GLY A 29 -2.29 6.03 -14.54
CA GLY A 29 -1.17 5.08 -14.66
C GLY A 29 -0.05 5.38 -13.67
N LEU A 30 0.27 6.65 -13.45
CA LEU A 30 1.27 7.05 -12.44
C LEU A 30 0.77 6.76 -11.02
N SER A 31 -0.51 7.02 -10.70
CA SER A 31 -1.12 6.67 -9.41
C SER A 31 -1.16 5.16 -9.17
N LEU A 32 -1.45 4.37 -10.21
CA LEU A 32 -1.42 2.90 -10.13
C LEU A 32 -0.01 2.36 -9.98
N LEU A 33 0.95 2.90 -10.75
CA LEU A 33 2.35 2.56 -10.62
C LEU A 33 2.88 2.94 -9.22
N LEU A 34 2.41 4.05 -8.66
CA LEU A 34 2.70 4.46 -7.30
C LEU A 34 2.15 3.50 -6.26
N LEU A 35 0.91 3.04 -6.43
CA LEU A 35 0.30 2.01 -5.59
C LEU A 35 1.10 0.70 -5.64
N ILE A 36 1.59 0.32 -6.82
CA ILE A 36 2.42 -0.88 -7.00
C ILE A 36 3.80 -0.70 -6.35
N LEU A 37 4.46 0.44 -6.56
CA LEU A 37 5.77 0.73 -5.98
C LEU A 37 5.70 0.95 -4.47
N ASP A 38 4.59 1.46 -3.94
CA ASP A 38 4.43 1.68 -2.51
C ASP A 38 3.95 0.46 -1.72
N ALA A 39 3.47 -0.59 -2.40
CA ALA A 39 3.42 -1.92 -1.81
C ALA A 39 4.82 -2.42 -1.33
N LEU A 40 5.89 -1.71 -1.75
CA LEU A 40 7.30 -1.87 -1.31
C LEU A 40 7.72 -0.89 -0.19
N GLY A 41 6.81 -0.09 0.38
CA GLY A 41 6.88 0.35 1.78
C GLY A 41 7.47 1.71 2.13
N VAL A 42 8.03 2.51 1.20
CA VAL A 42 8.74 3.76 1.56
C VAL A 42 8.35 4.99 0.73
N TYR A 43 7.74 4.82 -0.44
CA TYR A 43 7.66 5.89 -1.43
C TYR A 43 6.43 6.80 -1.29
N ALA A 44 5.30 6.34 -0.74
CA ALA A 44 4.09 7.16 -0.63
C ALA A 44 4.24 8.30 0.36
N PHE A 45 5.01 8.12 1.44
CA PHE A 45 5.23 9.21 2.39
C PHE A 45 6.01 10.36 1.73
N LEU A 46 7.11 10.04 1.03
CA LEU A 46 7.91 11.05 0.31
C LEU A 46 7.11 11.73 -0.79
N ILE A 47 6.24 10.98 -1.47
CA ILE A 47 5.45 11.51 -2.58
C ILE A 47 4.26 12.33 -2.08
N GLY A 48 3.63 11.92 -0.98
CA GLY A 48 2.65 12.73 -0.26
C GLY A 48 3.26 14.05 0.21
N ALA A 49 4.45 14.00 0.83
CA ALA A 49 5.18 15.20 1.24
C ALA A 49 5.53 16.09 0.05
N PHE A 50 6.02 15.54 -1.07
CA PHE A 50 6.32 16.31 -2.28
C PHE A 50 5.06 16.97 -2.87
N LEU A 51 3.94 16.25 -2.92
CA LEU A 51 2.67 16.80 -3.39
C LEU A 51 2.22 17.98 -2.53
N ILE A 52 2.29 17.84 -1.20
CA ILE A 52 1.88 18.90 -0.27
C ILE A 52 2.85 20.08 -0.32
N LEU A 53 4.15 19.85 -0.32
CA LEU A 53 5.16 20.91 -0.20
C LEU A 53 5.44 21.64 -1.51
N VAL A 54 5.34 20.96 -2.65
CA VAL A 54 5.72 21.53 -3.96
C VAL A 54 4.49 21.78 -4.83
N TYR A 55 3.58 20.80 -4.90
CA TYR A 55 2.44 20.88 -5.83
C TYR A 55 1.36 21.83 -5.33
N LEU A 56 1.03 21.78 -4.03
CA LEU A 56 -0.01 22.61 -3.44
C LEU A 56 0.32 24.12 -3.54
N PRO A 57 1.49 24.63 -3.10
CA PRO A 57 1.78 26.07 -3.17
C PRO A 57 1.83 26.56 -4.62
N ARG A 58 2.42 25.76 -5.53
CA ARG A 58 2.47 26.08 -6.96
C ARG A 58 1.09 26.13 -7.60
N SER A 59 0.14 25.32 -7.13
CA SER A 59 -1.24 25.31 -7.64
C SER A 59 -2.07 26.49 -7.15
N LEU A 60 -1.83 26.94 -5.91
CA LEU A 60 -2.60 28.02 -5.27
C LEU A 60 -2.04 29.42 -5.59
N LEU A 61 -0.71 29.59 -5.53
CA LEU A 61 -0.05 30.90 -5.58
C LEU A 61 0.18 31.44 -7.01
N ALA A 62 0.20 30.57 -8.02
CA ALA A 62 0.47 30.99 -9.38
C ALA A 62 -0.78 31.60 -10.04
N LYS A 63 -0.92 32.94 -9.95
CA LYS A 63 -2.01 33.73 -10.57
C LYS A 63 -2.21 33.44 -12.07
N LYS A 64 -1.13 33.08 -12.77
CA LYS A 64 -1.12 32.74 -14.21
C LYS A 64 -2.02 31.54 -14.59
N PHE A 65 -2.47 30.74 -13.62
CA PHE A 65 -3.24 29.51 -13.89
C PHE A 65 -4.63 29.50 -13.24
N ALA A 66 -5.22 30.66 -12.94
CA ALA A 66 -6.53 30.77 -12.29
C ALA A 66 -7.62 29.95 -13.01
N SER A 67 -7.64 29.97 -14.35
CA SER A 67 -8.61 29.26 -15.19
C SER A 67 -8.51 27.73 -15.07
N CYS A 68 -7.36 27.20 -14.68
CA CYS A 68 -7.11 25.76 -14.52
C CYS A 68 -7.08 25.30 -13.04
N ARG A 69 -7.38 26.19 -12.09
CA ARG A 69 -7.23 25.91 -10.65
C ARG A 69 -8.11 24.77 -10.18
N LYS A 70 -9.37 24.73 -10.62
CA LYS A 70 -10.35 23.67 -10.24
C LYS A 70 -9.85 22.28 -10.65
N GLU A 71 -9.38 22.12 -11.88
CA GLU A 71 -8.89 20.83 -12.38
C GLU A 71 -7.62 20.37 -11.64
N ARG A 72 -6.69 21.30 -11.34
CA ARG A 72 -5.49 20.99 -10.56
C ARG A 72 -5.82 20.56 -9.13
N LEU A 73 -6.77 21.21 -8.48
CA LEU A 73 -7.23 20.84 -7.15
C LEU A 73 -7.89 19.46 -7.13
N ILE A 74 -8.71 19.13 -8.14
CA ILE A 74 -9.29 17.80 -8.26
C ILE A 74 -8.19 16.73 -8.39
N ARG A 75 -7.19 16.95 -9.25
CA ARG A 75 -6.06 16.00 -9.39
C ARG A 75 -5.25 15.87 -8.10
N PHE A 76 -5.00 16.98 -7.42
CA PHE A 76 -4.34 16.98 -6.12
C PHE A 76 -5.14 16.19 -5.06
N ALA A 77 -6.46 16.39 -5.01
CA ALA A 77 -7.35 15.64 -4.13
C ALA A 77 -7.33 14.14 -4.43
N ILE A 78 -7.30 13.74 -5.71
CA ILE A 78 -7.17 12.33 -6.12
C ILE A 78 -5.84 11.75 -5.61
N TYR A 79 -4.72 12.46 -5.77
CA TYR A 79 -3.44 11.96 -5.27
C TYR A 79 -3.39 11.89 -3.74
N LEU A 80 -3.95 12.89 -3.04
CA LEU A 80 -4.06 12.85 -1.58
C LEU A 80 -4.92 11.67 -1.11
N ALA A 81 -6.05 11.42 -1.77
CA ALA A 81 -6.90 10.28 -1.47
C ALA A 81 -6.15 8.95 -1.67
N ALA A 82 -5.36 8.83 -2.75
CA ALA A 82 -4.53 7.66 -3.00
C ALA A 82 -3.47 7.48 -1.89
N VAL A 83 -2.73 8.52 -1.53
CA VAL A 83 -1.73 8.46 -0.44
C VAL A 83 -2.40 8.11 0.89
N GLY A 84 -3.53 8.75 1.22
CA GLY A 84 -4.29 8.46 2.44
C GLY A 84 -4.76 7.01 2.51
N LEU A 85 -5.25 6.47 1.40
CA LEU A 85 -5.65 5.06 1.30
C LEU A 85 -4.47 4.14 1.59
N VAL A 86 -3.31 4.38 0.99
CA VAL A 86 -2.14 3.53 1.20
C VAL A 86 -1.63 3.62 2.65
N LEU A 87 -1.55 4.82 3.21
CA LEU A 87 -1.16 4.99 4.62
C LEU A 87 -2.12 4.28 5.58
N SER A 88 -3.43 4.27 5.28
CA SER A 88 -4.42 3.55 6.08
C SER A 88 -4.30 2.03 6.00
N LEU A 89 -3.78 1.50 4.88
CA LEU A 89 -3.58 0.06 4.69
C LEU A 89 -2.37 -0.48 5.48
N ILE A 90 -1.40 0.38 5.82
CA ILE A 90 -0.20 -0.02 6.59
C ILE A 90 -0.57 -0.62 7.96
N PRO A 91 -1.31 0.06 8.85
CA PRO A 91 -1.67 -0.49 10.16
C PRO A 91 -2.58 -1.72 10.03
N VAL A 92 -3.52 -1.72 9.08
CA VAL A 92 -4.40 -2.87 8.81
C VAL A 92 -3.57 -4.10 8.43
N ASN A 93 -2.61 -3.95 7.53
CA ASN A 93 -1.72 -5.04 7.11
C ASN A 93 -0.88 -5.57 8.27
N ARG A 94 -0.40 -4.69 9.15
CA ARG A 94 0.35 -5.09 10.33
C ARG A 94 -0.52 -5.89 11.29
N GLN A 95 -1.71 -5.41 11.59
CA GLN A 95 -2.64 -6.10 12.48
C GLN A 95 -3.00 -7.51 11.95
N VAL A 96 -3.33 -7.61 10.66
CA VAL A 96 -3.61 -8.92 10.02
C VAL A 96 -2.42 -9.86 10.12
N ALA A 97 -1.19 -9.35 9.98
CA ALA A 97 0.01 -10.17 10.10
C ALA A 97 0.26 -10.65 11.53
N GLU A 98 0.06 -9.78 12.52
CA GLU A 98 0.16 -10.12 13.94
C GLU A 98 -0.89 -11.18 14.31
N GLU A 99 -2.15 -10.99 13.97
CA GLU A 99 -3.24 -11.95 14.25
C GLU A 99 -3.03 -13.32 13.59
N ARG A 100 -2.47 -13.35 12.38
CA ARG A 100 -2.14 -14.63 11.71
C ARG A 100 -0.92 -15.28 12.34
N ALA A 101 0.08 -14.50 12.74
CA ALA A 101 1.26 -15.02 13.40
C ALA A 101 0.91 -15.62 14.77
N GLU A 102 0.05 -14.94 15.55
CA GLU A 102 -0.45 -15.42 16.83
C GLU A 102 -1.16 -16.77 16.70
N ARG A 103 -1.97 -16.95 15.65
CA ARG A 103 -2.61 -18.25 15.36
C ARG A 103 -1.59 -19.36 15.11
N VAL A 104 -0.53 -19.07 14.34
CA VAL A 104 0.54 -20.05 14.09
C VAL A 104 1.33 -20.34 15.37
N ILE A 105 1.65 -19.31 16.15
CA ILE A 105 2.37 -19.44 17.42
C ILE A 105 1.58 -20.31 18.39
N ALA A 106 0.28 -20.06 18.54
CA ALA A 106 -0.59 -20.86 19.40
C ALA A 106 -0.63 -22.33 18.95
N ALA A 107 -0.71 -22.60 17.64
CA ALA A 107 -0.68 -23.96 17.10
C ALA A 107 0.66 -24.67 17.40
N VAL A 108 1.79 -23.96 17.27
CA VAL A 108 3.12 -24.50 17.61
C VAL A 108 3.27 -24.80 19.10
N GLU A 109 2.80 -23.91 19.97
CA GLU A 109 2.83 -24.14 21.42
C GLU A 109 1.92 -25.32 21.81
N ASN A 110 0.75 -25.46 21.19
CA ASN A 110 -0.13 -26.62 21.40
C ASN A 110 0.51 -27.93 20.92
N TYR A 111 1.20 -27.92 19.77
CA TYR A 111 1.96 -29.07 19.30
C TYR A 111 3.02 -29.48 20.30
N LYS A 112 3.76 -28.51 20.86
CA LYS A 112 4.76 -28.78 21.91
C LYS A 112 4.14 -29.32 23.18
N ALA A 113 3.01 -28.79 23.61
CA ALA A 113 2.31 -29.29 24.79
C ALA A 113 1.86 -30.75 24.64
N ALA A 114 1.44 -31.14 23.44
CA ALA A 114 1.00 -32.52 23.15
C ALA A 114 2.15 -33.51 22.93
N ASN A 115 3.23 -33.09 22.26
CA ASN A 115 4.31 -33.99 21.82
C ASN A 115 5.61 -33.85 22.63
N GLY A 116 5.68 -32.88 23.55
CA GLY A 116 6.87 -32.59 24.35
C GLY A 116 8.01 -31.87 23.60
N LYS A 117 7.87 -31.64 22.29
CA LYS A 117 8.86 -30.98 21.43
C LYS A 117 8.21 -30.04 20.42
N TYR A 118 8.93 -29.02 19.98
CA TYR A 118 8.51 -28.19 18.86
C TYR A 118 8.50 -28.98 17.54
N PRO A 119 7.68 -28.58 16.55
CA PRO A 119 7.64 -29.21 15.25
C PRO A 119 8.91 -28.91 14.45
N ASP A 120 9.29 -29.80 13.54
CA ASP A 120 10.44 -29.58 12.65
C ASP A 120 10.09 -28.64 11.47
N CYS A 121 8.80 -28.61 11.08
CA CYS A 121 8.26 -27.71 10.07
C CYS A 121 6.78 -27.36 10.36
N LEU A 122 6.28 -26.26 9.79
CA LEU A 122 4.90 -25.81 10.03
C LEU A 122 3.85 -26.81 9.49
N ASP A 123 4.19 -27.61 8.47
CA ASP A 123 3.28 -28.60 7.88
C ASP A 123 2.82 -29.66 8.89
N GLN A 124 3.62 -29.92 9.94
CA GLN A 124 3.25 -30.84 11.03
C GLN A 124 2.11 -30.32 11.91
N LEU A 125 1.75 -29.03 11.81
CA LEU A 125 0.67 -28.43 12.58
C LEU A 125 -0.70 -28.74 11.99
N ALA A 126 -0.79 -28.87 10.67
CA ALA A 126 -2.07 -29.06 9.99
C ALA A 126 -2.34 -30.54 9.70
N PRO A 127 -3.60 -30.99 9.77
CA PRO A 127 -4.80 -30.24 10.20
C PRO A 127 -5.04 -30.26 11.71
N GLN A 128 -4.23 -30.99 12.49
CA GLN A 128 -4.55 -31.35 13.87
C GLN A 128 -4.53 -30.16 14.86
N PHE A 129 -3.58 -29.24 14.73
CA PHE A 129 -3.39 -28.08 15.61
C PHE A 129 -3.82 -26.76 14.97
N ILE A 130 -3.91 -26.73 13.64
CA ILE A 130 -4.44 -25.61 12.85
C ILE A 130 -5.10 -26.17 11.59
N ALA A 131 -6.25 -25.63 11.18
CA ALA A 131 -6.98 -26.12 10.01
C ALA A 131 -6.15 -26.03 8.72
N GLU A 132 -5.48 -24.90 8.51
CA GLU A 132 -4.59 -24.64 7.39
C GLU A 132 -3.55 -23.60 7.81
N ILE A 133 -2.32 -23.74 7.33
CA ILE A 133 -1.27 -22.74 7.57
C ILE A 133 -1.56 -21.52 6.69
N PRO A 134 -1.62 -20.29 7.25
CA PRO A 134 -1.84 -19.11 6.44
C PRO A 134 -0.75 -18.96 5.37
N ALA A 135 -1.12 -19.11 4.10
CA ALA A 135 -0.17 -18.98 2.97
C ALA A 135 0.51 -17.61 2.90
N LYS A 136 -0.13 -16.56 3.44
CA LYS A 136 0.41 -15.20 3.48
C LYS A 136 0.35 -14.65 4.90
N ALA A 137 1.43 -14.01 5.35
CA ALA A 137 1.45 -13.29 6.61
C ALA A 137 0.57 -12.03 6.52
N ARG A 138 0.62 -11.26 5.43
CA ARG A 138 -0.15 -10.01 5.27
C ARG A 138 -0.98 -9.96 3.99
N VAL A 139 -1.85 -8.97 3.85
CA VAL A 139 -2.55 -8.70 2.59
C VAL A 139 -1.60 -7.99 1.63
N ALA A 140 -0.72 -8.77 1.01
CA ALA A 140 0.23 -8.30 0.02
C ALA A 140 0.09 -9.03 -1.33
N LEU A 141 0.43 -8.27 -2.39
CA LEU A 141 0.52 -8.77 -3.75
C LEU A 141 1.73 -9.70 -3.92
N THR A 142 2.82 -9.42 -3.21
CA THR A 142 4.05 -10.23 -3.23
C THR A 142 4.00 -11.35 -2.18
N ASP A 143 4.79 -12.39 -2.45
CA ASP A 143 4.97 -13.50 -1.51
C ASP A 143 5.54 -12.95 -0.18
N SER A 144 4.77 -13.17 0.87
CA SER A 144 5.04 -12.71 2.24
C SER A 144 4.55 -13.78 3.22
N GLY A 145 4.74 -15.05 2.87
CA GLY A 145 4.44 -16.17 3.75
C GLY A 145 5.25 -16.17 5.04
N PHE A 146 4.83 -17.01 5.99
CA PHE A 146 5.59 -17.31 7.19
C PHE A 146 6.77 -18.23 6.85
N ARG A 147 7.91 -17.96 7.47
CA ARG A 147 9.09 -18.84 7.44
C ARG A 147 9.34 -19.36 8.83
N TYR A 148 9.58 -20.66 8.94
CA TYR A 148 9.88 -21.31 10.20
C TYR A 148 11.27 -21.93 10.12
N PHE A 149 12.06 -21.72 11.16
CA PHE A 149 13.40 -22.26 11.29
C PHE A 149 13.43 -23.15 12.52
N ALA A 150 13.65 -24.45 12.30
CA ALA A 150 13.94 -25.43 13.36
C ALA A 150 15.46 -25.65 13.39
N GLY A 151 16.09 -25.37 14.52
CA GLY A 151 17.54 -25.45 14.69
C GLY A 151 17.91 -25.41 16.17
N SER A 152 18.95 -24.66 16.51
CA SER A 152 19.30 -24.41 17.93
C SER A 152 18.23 -23.63 18.69
N SER A 153 17.42 -22.85 17.96
CA SER A 153 16.20 -22.20 18.47
C SER A 153 15.13 -22.25 17.40
N HIS A 154 13.88 -22.35 17.83
CA HIS A 154 12.72 -22.33 16.93
C HIS A 154 12.31 -20.88 16.72
N THR A 155 12.27 -20.46 15.47
CA THR A 155 11.93 -19.08 15.13
C THR A 155 10.89 -19.03 14.02
N LEU A 156 9.81 -18.29 14.26
CA LEU A 156 8.85 -17.88 13.23
C LEU A 156 9.27 -16.51 12.69
N MET A 157 9.34 -16.35 11.38
CA MET A 157 9.70 -15.10 10.72
C MET A 157 8.66 -14.72 9.67
N TYR A 158 8.39 -13.43 9.54
CA TYR A 158 7.73 -12.86 8.38
C TYR A 158 8.26 -11.47 8.04
N VAL A 159 8.06 -11.04 6.80
CA VAL A 159 8.49 -9.72 6.31
C VAL A 159 7.34 -8.72 6.46
N ALA A 160 7.45 -7.79 7.39
CA ALA A 160 6.43 -6.76 7.60
C ALA A 160 6.49 -5.66 6.52
N MET A 161 7.69 -5.26 6.09
CA MET A 161 7.89 -4.15 5.14
C MET A 161 9.10 -4.39 4.22
N PRO A 162 8.95 -5.10 3.08
CA PRO A 162 10.05 -5.38 2.17
C PRO A 162 10.77 -4.10 1.73
N PRO A 163 12.11 -4.12 1.55
CA PRO A 163 13.03 -5.25 1.73
C PRO A 163 13.45 -5.51 3.20
N PHE A 164 12.97 -4.70 4.15
CA PHE A 164 13.31 -4.73 5.57
C PHE A 164 12.13 -5.22 6.44
N GLY A 165 12.16 -4.90 7.74
CA GLY A 165 11.10 -5.21 8.69
C GLY A 165 10.85 -6.70 8.87
N ARG A 166 11.89 -7.54 8.79
CA ARG A 166 11.80 -8.96 9.13
C ARG A 166 11.56 -9.09 10.62
N ARG A 167 10.36 -9.52 10.97
CA ARG A 167 9.95 -9.72 12.35
C ARG A 167 10.08 -11.18 12.69
N THR A 168 10.76 -11.47 13.79
CA THR A 168 11.04 -12.82 14.26
C THR A 168 10.37 -13.04 15.61
N TYR A 169 9.84 -14.23 15.83
CA TYR A 169 9.35 -14.69 17.13
C TYR A 169 10.17 -15.89 17.55
N ASN A 170 10.85 -15.78 18.68
CA ASN A 170 11.61 -16.87 19.26
C ASN A 170 10.71 -17.63 20.25
N PHE A 171 10.54 -18.93 20.02
CA PHE A 171 9.63 -19.75 20.83
C PHE A 171 10.21 -20.10 22.20
N GLU A 172 11.53 -20.17 22.34
CA GLU A 172 12.19 -20.43 23.61
C GLU A 172 12.08 -19.24 24.57
N THR A 173 12.35 -18.02 24.10
CA THR A 173 12.27 -16.80 24.91
C THR A 173 10.88 -16.16 24.91
N LYS A 174 9.97 -16.66 24.07
CA LYS A 174 8.59 -16.18 23.89
C LYS A 174 8.51 -14.68 23.59
N SER A 175 9.48 -14.18 22.83
CA SER A 175 9.62 -12.75 22.55
C SER A 175 9.70 -12.45 21.06
N TRP A 176 9.17 -11.28 20.70
CA TRP A 176 9.31 -10.70 19.38
C TRP A 176 10.66 -10.00 19.24
N GLY A 177 11.27 -10.12 18.07
CA GLY A 177 12.49 -9.43 17.66
C GLY A 177 12.43 -8.96 16.21
N PHE A 178 13.51 -8.34 15.78
CA PHE A 178 13.71 -7.87 14.42
C PHE A 178 15.05 -8.38 13.89
N MET A 179 15.08 -8.70 12.59
CA MET A 179 16.24 -9.23 11.89
C MET A 179 16.53 -8.35 10.67
N ASP A 180 16.94 -7.11 10.93
CA ASP A 180 17.40 -6.12 9.93
C ASP A 180 18.27 -5.05 10.61
#